data_AF-A0A7V6TGN1-F1
#
_entry.id   AF-A0A7V6TGN1-F1
#
_cell.length_a   1.000
_cell.length_b   1.000
_cell.length_c   1.000
_cell.angle_alpha   90.00
_cell.angle_beta   90.00
_cell.angle_gamma   90.00
#
_symmetry.space_group_name_H-M   'P 1'
#
loop_
_entity.id
_entity.type
_entity.pdbx_description
1 polymer ?
#
loop_
_entity_poly.entity_id
_entity_poly.type
_entity_poly.pdbx_seq_one_letter_code
_entity_poly.pdbx_strand_id
1 'polypeptide(L)'
;MRRRRTYSAKFKSRVALAAVEGRKTIAELASEFQIHPNLIRSWKKRLLERSEDIFADQRRSKETDETQLIEELYKQIGQQKVEIDWLKKKSGIISKR
;
A
#
# COMPACT_ATOMS: atom_id res chain seq x y z
N MET A 1 14.03 -6.88 -26.96
CA MET A 1 12.87 -6.86 -26.03
C MET A 1 11.97 -5.69 -26.37
N ARG A 2 10.68 -5.91 -26.67
CA ARG A 2 9.71 -4.83 -26.94
C ARG A 2 9.37 -4.13 -25.61
N ARG A 3 9.72 -2.84 -25.49
CA ARG A 3 9.43 -2.04 -24.29
C ARG A 3 7.93 -1.96 -24.08
N ARG A 4 7.44 -2.45 -22.94
CA ARG A 4 6.01 -2.41 -22.60
C ARG A 4 5.61 -0.95 -22.35
N ARG A 5 4.57 -0.46 -23.04
CA ARG A 5 4.09 0.90 -22.86
C ARG A 5 3.51 1.05 -21.44
N THR A 6 4.03 1.99 -20.66
CA THR A 6 3.60 2.25 -19.29
C THR A 6 2.66 3.45 -19.26
N TYR A 7 1.60 3.36 -18.46
CA TYR A 7 0.62 4.43 -18.29
C TYR A 7 0.64 4.91 -16.82
N SER A 8 0.52 6.22 -16.62
CA SER A 8 0.47 6.82 -15.27
C SER A 8 -0.83 6.43 -14.54
N ALA A 9 -0.82 6.47 -13.21
CA ALA A 9 -2.00 6.18 -12.40
C ALA A 9 -3.17 7.11 -12.74
N LYS A 10 -2.90 8.42 -12.88
CA LYS A 10 -3.88 9.44 -13.29
C LYS A 10 -4.50 9.14 -14.66
N PHE A 11 -3.72 8.63 -15.61
CA PHE A 11 -4.25 8.28 -16.92
C PHE A 11 -5.17 7.06 -16.85
N LYS A 12 -4.74 6.02 -16.13
CA LYS A 12 -5.53 4.80 -15.94
C LYS A 12 -6.86 5.09 -15.24
N SER A 13 -6.85 5.92 -14.19
CA SER A 13 -8.07 6.28 -13.45
C SER A 13 -9.05 7.06 -14.31
N ARG A 14 -8.57 8.05 -15.10
CA ARG A 14 -9.41 8.81 -16.02
C ARG A 14 -10.11 7.93 -17.06
N VAL A 15 -9.36 7.00 -17.68
CA VAL A 15 -9.92 6.07 -18.67
C VAL A 15 -10.89 5.09 -18.03
N ALA A 16 -10.55 4.55 -16.86
CA ALA A 16 -11.43 3.64 -16.14
C ALA A 16 -12.74 4.31 -15.75
N LEU A 17 -12.69 5.56 -15.28
CA LEU A 17 -13.87 6.35 -14.92
C LEU A 17 -14.76 6.59 -16.14
N ALA A 18 -14.20 7.02 -17.27
CA ALA A 18 -14.97 7.19 -18.52
C ALA A 18 -15.64 5.88 -18.98
N ALA A 19 -14.97 4.74 -18.77
CA ALA A 19 -15.53 3.42 -19.08
C ALA A 19 -16.62 2.97 -18.08
N VAL A 20 -16.59 3.47 -16.85
CA VAL A 20 -17.66 3.27 -15.84
C VAL A 20 -18.86 4.16 -16.14
N GLU A 21 -18.64 5.43 -16.51
CA GLU A 21 -19.70 6.38 -16.87
C GLU A 21 -20.59 5.87 -18.02
N GLY A 22 -20.04 5.06 -18.92
CA GLY A 22 -20.82 4.37 -19.96
C GLY A 22 -21.34 5.26 -21.10
N ARG A 23 -20.98 6.56 -21.12
CA ARG A 23 -21.35 7.49 -22.20
C ARG A 23 -20.71 7.15 -23.55
N LYS A 24 -19.56 6.49 -23.52
CA LYS A 24 -18.83 6.00 -24.70
C LYS A 24 -18.59 4.51 -24.56
N THR A 25 -18.65 3.79 -25.66
CA THR A 25 -18.28 2.38 -25.73
C THR A 25 -16.78 2.19 -25.50
N ILE A 26 -16.39 0.97 -25.14
CA ILE A 26 -14.96 0.62 -24.98
C ILE A 26 -14.19 0.81 -26.30
N ALA A 27 -14.85 0.60 -27.46
CA ALA A 27 -14.24 0.78 -28.76
C ALA A 27 -13.96 2.27 -29.06
N GLU A 28 -14.90 3.15 -28.76
CA GLU A 28 -14.72 4.60 -28.92
C GLU A 28 -13.63 5.13 -27.98
N LEU A 29 -13.63 4.69 -26.72
CA LEU A 29 -12.58 5.04 -25.75
C LEU A 29 -11.21 4.49 -26.18
N ALA A 30 -11.15 3.30 -26.79
CA ALA A 30 -9.92 2.73 -27.32
C ALA A 30 -9.34 3.57 -28.45
N SER A 31 -10.19 4.06 -29.35
CA SER A 31 -9.81 4.97 -30.43
C SER A 31 -9.37 6.34 -29.92
N GLU A 32 -10.15 6.94 -29.02
CA GLU A 32 -9.89 8.27 -28.45
C GLU A 32 -8.58 8.31 -27.64
N PHE A 33 -8.37 7.32 -26.78
CA PHE A 33 -7.18 7.27 -25.93
C PHE A 33 -6.01 6.50 -26.56
N GLN A 34 -6.19 5.96 -27.77
CA GLN A 34 -5.21 5.14 -28.52
C GLN A 34 -4.64 3.99 -27.67
N ILE A 35 -5.55 3.26 -27.01
CA ILE A 35 -5.22 2.15 -26.11
C ILE A 35 -6.00 0.90 -26.52
N HIS A 36 -5.40 -0.26 -26.25
CA HIS A 36 -6.05 -1.52 -26.55
C HIS A 36 -7.32 -1.72 -25.68
N PRO A 37 -8.47 -2.13 -26.26
CA PRO A 37 -9.73 -2.35 -25.52
C PRO A 37 -9.60 -3.19 -24.24
N ASN A 38 -8.76 -4.23 -24.26
CA ASN A 38 -8.51 -5.08 -23.09
C ASN A 38 -7.90 -4.32 -21.90
N LEU A 39 -7.08 -3.28 -22.13
CA LEU A 39 -6.56 -2.44 -21.05
C LEU A 39 -7.68 -1.65 -20.38
N ILE A 40 -8.60 -1.11 -21.18
CA ILE A 40 -9.77 -0.38 -20.66
C ILE A 40 -10.64 -1.30 -19.81
N ARG A 41 -10.94 -2.51 -20.30
CA ARG A 41 -11.69 -3.53 -19.53
C ARG A 41 -11.00 -3.86 -18.20
N SER A 42 -9.69 -4.09 -18.25
CA SER A 42 -8.89 -4.38 -17.05
C SER A 42 -8.90 -3.22 -16.05
N TRP A 43 -8.74 -1.98 -16.51
CA TRP A 43 -8.74 -0.82 -15.62
C TRP A 43 -10.12 -0.50 -15.07
N LYS A 44 -11.18 -0.65 -15.87
CA LYS A 44 -12.57 -0.55 -15.41
C LYS A 44 -12.84 -1.57 -14.29
N LYS A 45 -12.51 -2.84 -14.51
CA LYS A 45 -12.67 -3.90 -13.51
C LYS A 45 -11.91 -3.57 -12.23
N ARG A 46 -10.63 -3.19 -12.35
CA ARG A 46 -9.80 -2.83 -11.20
C ARG A 46 -10.35 -1.64 -10.43
N LEU A 47 -10.89 -0.63 -11.12
CA LEU A 47 -11.50 0.53 -10.47
C LEU A 47 -12.73 0.13 -9.66
N LEU A 48 -13.61 -0.72 -10.22
CA LEU A 48 -14.81 -1.20 -9.52
C LEU A 48 -14.43 -2.04 -8.28
N GLU A 49 -13.51 -3.00 -8.43
CA GLU A 49 -13.06 -3.86 -7.33
C GLU A 49 -12.36 -3.08 -6.20
N ARG A 50 -11.59 -2.05 -6.54
CA ARG A 50 -10.84 -1.24 -5.56
C ARG A 50 -11.60 0.00 -5.09
N SER A 51 -12.81 0.25 -5.61
CA SER A 51 -13.56 1.45 -5.26
C SER A 51 -14.02 1.43 -3.81
N GLU A 52 -14.33 0.26 -3.27
CA GLU A 52 -14.67 0.04 -1.86
C GLU A 52 -13.52 0.45 -0.93
N ASP A 53 -12.27 0.18 -1.30
CA ASP A 53 -11.09 0.55 -0.52
C ASP A 53 -11.00 2.06 -0.25
N ILE A 54 -11.55 2.89 -1.15
CA ILE A 54 -11.53 4.36 -1.03
C ILE A 54 -12.49 4.83 0.08
N PHE A 55 -13.59 4.11 0.28
CA PHE A 55 -14.59 4.42 1.30
C PHE A 55 -14.38 3.62 2.59
N ALA A 56 -13.58 2.55 2.54
CA ALA A 56 -13.09 1.88 3.73
C ALA A 56 -12.25 2.85 4.57
N ASP A 57 -12.50 2.91 5.87
CA ASP A 57 -11.74 3.76 6.80
C ASP A 57 -10.35 3.13 7.05
N GLN A 58 -9.47 3.23 6.06
CA GLN A 58 -8.12 2.67 6.13
C GLN A 58 -7.23 3.36 7.17
N ARG A 59 -7.61 4.56 7.63
CA ARG A 59 -6.92 5.24 8.73
C ARG A 59 -7.00 4.41 10.00
N ARG A 60 -8.18 3.87 10.31
CA ARG A 60 -8.39 3.02 11.48
C ARG A 60 -7.53 1.75 11.42
N SER A 61 -7.52 1.05 10.29
CA SER A 61 -6.72 -0.18 10.14
C SER A 61 -5.22 0.10 10.29
N LYS A 62 -4.71 1.14 9.63
CA LYS A 62 -3.28 1.44 9.61
C LYS A 62 -2.78 1.98 10.95
N GLU A 63 -3.59 2.80 11.62
CA GLU A 63 -3.29 3.30 12.97
C GLU A 63 -3.25 2.16 13.98
N THR A 64 -4.13 1.16 13.84
CA THR A 64 -4.14 -0.04 14.70
C THR A 64 -2.87 -0.88 14.49
N ASP A 65 -2.48 -1.13 13.23
CA ASP A 65 -1.27 -1.89 12.91
C ASP A 65 0.02 -1.17 13.36
N GLU A 66 0.09 0.15 13.17
CA GLU A 66 1.21 0.97 13.63
C GLU A 66 1.30 0.97 15.16
N THR A 67 0.17 1.07 15.86
CA THR A 67 0.14 1.03 17.34
C THR A 67 0.63 -0.32 17.86
N GLN A 68 0.16 -1.43 17.28
CA GLN A 68 0.61 -2.79 17.66
C GLN A 68 2.11 -2.99 17.43
N LEU A 69 2.63 -2.49 16.30
CA LEU A 69 4.06 -2.56 16.01
C LEU A 69 4.87 -1.76 17.03
N ILE A 70 4.41 -0.55 17.39
CA ILE A 70 5.06 0.30 18.40
C ILE A 70 5.10 -0.39 19.76
N GLU A 71 3.99 -1.01 20.19
CA GLU A 71 3.93 -1.77 21.45
C GLU A 71 4.92 -2.94 21.48
N GLU A 72 4.98 -3.73 20.41
CA GLU A 72 5.92 -4.85 20.30
C GLU A 72 7.37 -4.37 20.32
N LEU A 73 7.69 -3.28 19.63
CA LEU A 73 9.02 -2.68 19.65
C LEU A 73 9.40 -2.17 21.05
N TYR A 74 8.50 -1.51 21.78
CA TYR A 74 8.76 -1.07 23.15
C TYR A 74 9.03 -2.25 24.09
N LYS A 75 8.29 -3.34 23.95
CA LYS A 75 8.50 -4.57 24.71
C LYS A 75 9.88 -5.17 24.43
N GLN A 76 10.29 -5.24 23.15
CA GLN A 76 11.62 -5.73 22.77
C GLN A 76 12.74 -4.85 23.31
N ILE A 77 12.60 -3.52 23.23
CA ILE A 77 13.56 -2.58 23.83
C ILE A 77 13.67 -2.80 25.34
N GLY A 78 12.55 -3.01 26.03
CA GLY A 78 12.53 -3.33 27.46
C GLY A 78 13.26 -4.63 27.79
N GLN A 79 12.99 -5.70 27.04
CA GLN A 79 13.66 -6.99 27.20
C GLN A 79 15.18 -6.87 26.96
N GLN A 80 15.58 -6.24 25.86
CA GLN A 80 16.99 -6.01 25.54
C GLN A 80 17.68 -5.19 26.63
N LYS A 81 17.02 -4.17 27.19
CA LYS A 81 17.57 -3.38 28.29
C LYS A 81 17.85 -4.25 29.52
N VAL A 82 16.89 -5.10 29.92
CA VAL A 82 17.07 -6.02 31.06
C VAL A 82 18.21 -7.01 30.78
N GLU A 83 18.27 -7.57 29.58
CA GLU A 83 19.31 -8.51 29.19
C GLU A 83 20.70 -7.86 29.20
N ILE A 84 20.82 -6.65 28.65
CA ILE A 84 22.06 -5.84 28.69
C ILE A 84 22.46 -5.53 30.14
N ASP A 85 21.52 -5.09 30.98
CA ASP A 85 21.81 -4.76 32.38
C ASP A 85 22.24 -6.00 33.17
N TRP A 86 21.62 -7.15 32.91
CA TRP A 86 22.01 -8.44 33.48
C TRP A 86 23.41 -8.86 33.04
N LEU A 87 23.72 -8.76 31.74
CA LEU A 87 25.03 -9.07 31.19
C LEU A 87 26.11 -8.15 31.77
N LYS A 88 25.86 -6.84 31.84
CA LYS A 88 26.78 -5.86 32.45
C LYS A 88 27.05 -6.12 33.93
N LYS A 89 26.04 -6.59 34.68
CA LYS A 89 26.20 -7.00 36.08
C LYS A 89 27.04 -8.27 36.20
N LYS A 90 26.81 -9.25 35.32
CA LYS A 90 27.55 -10.53 35.31
C LYS A 90 29.01 -10.38 34.87
N SER A 91 29.28 -9.50 33.91
CA SER A 91 30.64 -9.24 33.40
C SER A 91 31.50 -8.36 34.30
N GLY A 92 30.97 -7.90 35.45
CA GLY A 92 31.70 -7.05 36.37
C GLY A 92 31.96 -5.63 35.85
N ILE A 93 31.37 -5.25 34.71
CA ILE A 93 31.43 -3.88 34.17
C ILE A 93 30.73 -2.90 35.12
N ILE A 94 29.72 -3.37 35.84
CA ILE A 94 29.11 -2.67 36.99
C ILE A 94 29.74 -3.22 38.28
N SER A 95 31.06 -3.13 38.41
CA SER A 95 31.74 -3.30 39.69
C SER A 95 31.80 -1.94 40.37
N LYS A 96 31.33 -1.91 41.62
CA LYS A 96 31.31 -0.79 42.56
C LYS A 96 32.54 0.13 42.45
N ARG A 97 32.30 1.44 42.44
CA ARG A 97 33.11 2.34 43.28
C ARG A 97 32.61 2.20 44.71
#